data_AF-A0A358DIF2-F1
#
_entry.id   AF-A0A358DIF2-F1
#
_cell.length_a   1.000
_cell.length_b   1.000
_cell.length_c   1.000
_cell.angle_alpha   90.00
_cell.angle_beta   90.00
_cell.angle_gamma   90.00
#
_symmetry.space_group_name_H-M   'P 1'
#
loop_
_entity.id
_entity.type
_entity.pdbx_description
1 polymer ?
#
loop_
_entity_poly.entity_id
_entity_poly.type
_entity_poly.pdbx_seq_one_letter_code
_entity_poly.pdbx_strand_id
1 'polypeptide(L)'
;MRIAQLLMVLFYLAVTFSAEAQTRVQLTLKKGWKFSREDNASASGINFNDASWQSVEVPHDWAIYGPFDRSNDIHRMAIVQDGQTKATEHYGRTGGLPFTGVGWYRNRFSIPDFTGDKRVKIQFDGAMSNARVYVNGKEAGYWPNGYNTFYLDITGLINNDGKENVLAVRLENFEEQSRWYPGAGLYRNVHLIVTDKTHIPIWGTYVTTPVVEKDVARVNVRTRVHASGEGNLKLVTEIRDKSFNTIASAENTLSKADMGEFSQNLAVENPQLWGIKQPNLYTAVSRLYENNQLVDEYTTPFGIRTLEIKPNDGFYLNGEKIKFQG
;
A
#
# COMPACT_ATOMS: atom_id res chain seq x y z
N MET A 1 12.13 -21.18 -72.29
CA MET A 1 12.32 -22.27 -71.31
C MET A 1 12.80 -21.65 -70.00
N ARG A 2 11.89 -21.58 -69.02
CA ARG A 2 12.08 -21.53 -67.56
C ARG A 2 12.73 -20.31 -66.85
N ILE A 3 11.88 -19.65 -66.05
CA ILE A 3 12.06 -19.21 -64.63
C ILE A 3 12.92 -17.94 -64.44
N ALA A 4 12.34 -16.74 -64.30
CA ALA A 4 11.60 -16.14 -63.17
C ALA A 4 12.48 -15.42 -62.13
N GLN A 5 12.35 -14.08 -62.15
CA GLN A 5 12.34 -13.13 -61.03
C GLN A 5 12.94 -13.60 -59.70
N LEU A 6 14.08 -13.03 -59.30
CA LEU A 6 14.50 -12.98 -57.90
C LEU A 6 14.35 -11.54 -57.40
N LEU A 7 13.15 -11.26 -56.90
CA LEU A 7 12.82 -10.12 -56.05
C LEU A 7 13.58 -10.26 -54.73
N MET A 8 14.54 -9.37 -54.49
CA MET A 8 15.17 -9.21 -53.18
C MET A 8 14.23 -8.37 -52.29
N VAL A 9 13.26 -9.03 -51.67
CA VAL A 9 12.37 -8.42 -50.67
C VAL A 9 13.16 -8.24 -49.37
N LEU A 10 13.59 -7.01 -49.09
CA LEU A 10 14.00 -6.59 -47.76
C LEU A 10 12.77 -6.61 -46.86
N PHE A 11 12.69 -7.61 -45.99
CA PHE A 11 11.69 -7.68 -44.93
C PHE A 11 12.14 -6.74 -43.80
N TYR A 12 11.56 -5.54 -43.76
CA TYR A 12 11.61 -4.68 -42.57
C TYR A 12 10.82 -5.39 -41.46
N LEU A 13 11.51 -6.05 -40.53
CA LEU A 13 10.95 -6.35 -39.21
C LEU A 13 10.84 -5.02 -38.45
N ALA A 14 9.71 -4.34 -38.60
CA ALA A 14 9.30 -3.34 -37.64
C ALA A 14 8.93 -4.08 -36.36
N VAL A 15 9.89 -4.21 -35.44
CA VAL A 15 9.59 -4.50 -34.04
C VAL A 15 8.87 -3.27 -33.52
N THR A 16 7.54 -3.27 -33.61
CA THR A 16 6.71 -2.33 -32.86
C THR A 16 6.91 -2.68 -31.39
N PHE A 17 7.85 -2.00 -30.74
CA PHE A 17 7.78 -1.81 -29.30
C PHE A 17 6.48 -1.05 -29.05
N SER A 18 5.39 -1.78 -28.80
CA SER A 18 4.26 -1.21 -28.09
C SER A 18 4.81 -0.82 -26.73
N ALA A 19 5.12 0.46 -26.56
CA ALA A 19 5.27 1.04 -25.24
C ALA A 19 3.91 0.81 -24.56
N GLU A 20 3.81 -0.23 -23.74
CA GLU A 20 2.68 -0.35 -22.84
C GLU A 20 2.73 0.87 -21.94
N ALA A 21 1.84 1.83 -22.20
CA ALA A 21 1.71 3.01 -21.37
C ALA A 21 1.42 2.51 -19.94
N GLN A 22 2.29 2.87 -19.00
CA GLN A 22 2.12 2.47 -17.61
C GLN A 22 0.86 3.16 -17.06
N THR A 23 -0.21 2.40 -16.88
CA THR A 23 -1.52 2.91 -16.49
C THR A 23 -1.59 3.27 -15.01
N ARG A 24 -1.03 2.40 -14.16
CA ARG A 24 -0.80 2.62 -12.74
C ARG A 24 0.66 2.86 -12.43
N VAL A 25 0.91 3.96 -11.73
CA VAL A 25 2.24 4.29 -11.20
C VAL A 25 2.16 4.26 -9.67
N GLN A 26 3.06 3.49 -9.05
CA GLN A 26 3.26 3.50 -7.60
C GLN A 26 4.71 3.86 -7.28
N LEU A 27 4.92 5.03 -6.69
CA LEU A 27 6.24 5.53 -6.31
C LEU A 27 6.35 5.54 -4.79
N THR A 28 7.39 4.90 -4.24
CA THR A 28 7.72 5.06 -2.82
C THR A 28 8.57 6.32 -2.64
N LEU A 29 8.07 7.29 -1.90
CA LEU A 29 8.78 8.52 -1.55
C LEU A 29 9.78 8.22 -0.42
N LYS A 30 10.90 7.58 -0.74
CA LYS A 30 11.93 7.23 0.26
C LYS A 30 12.85 8.40 0.59
N LYS A 31 13.25 9.17 -0.42
CA LYS A 31 14.28 10.22 -0.34
C LYS A 31 13.69 11.62 -0.51
N GLY A 32 14.53 12.63 -0.28
CA GLY A 32 14.16 14.04 -0.49
C GLY A 32 13.31 14.64 0.62
N TRP A 33 13.22 13.96 1.78
CA TRP A 33 12.50 14.48 2.93
C TRP A 33 13.33 15.47 3.72
N LYS A 34 12.66 16.53 4.17
CA LYS A 34 13.12 17.51 5.14
C LYS A 34 12.36 17.31 6.44
N PHE A 35 13.04 17.36 7.58
CA PHE A 35 12.47 17.11 8.90
C PHE A 35 12.81 18.23 9.90
N SER A 36 11.84 18.60 10.73
CA SER A 36 12.02 19.46 11.89
C SER A 36 11.11 19.04 13.05
N ARG A 37 11.57 19.26 14.28
CA ARG A 37 10.74 19.12 15.50
C ARG A 37 10.07 20.43 15.93
N GLU A 38 10.35 21.53 15.24
CA GLU A 38 9.72 22.81 15.51
C GLU A 38 8.28 22.80 14.97
N ASP A 39 7.31 23.08 15.84
CA ASP A 39 5.92 23.19 15.41
C ASP A 39 5.62 24.57 14.81
N ASN A 40 5.73 24.66 13.50
CA ASN A 40 5.45 25.87 12.75
C ASN A 40 4.32 25.61 11.73
N ALA A 41 3.13 26.15 11.99
CA ALA A 41 1.97 25.97 11.11
C ALA A 41 2.20 26.44 9.66
N SER A 42 3.08 27.44 9.46
CA SER A 42 3.46 27.91 8.12
C SER A 42 4.25 26.88 7.31
N ALA A 43 4.76 25.82 7.95
CA ALA A 43 5.45 24.72 7.27
C ALA A 43 4.55 23.89 6.35
N SER A 44 3.23 24.08 6.40
CA SER A 44 2.30 23.55 5.39
C SER A 44 2.42 24.26 4.04
N GLY A 45 2.89 25.51 4.01
CA GLY A 45 2.89 26.37 2.83
C GLY A 45 3.87 25.96 1.74
N ILE A 46 3.52 26.22 0.48
CA ILE A 46 4.34 25.89 -0.70
C ILE A 46 5.72 26.57 -0.63
N ASN A 47 5.74 27.84 -0.26
CA ASN A 47 6.94 28.70 -0.25
C ASN A 47 7.68 28.71 1.09
N PHE A 48 7.34 27.81 2.01
CA PHE A 48 8.06 27.70 3.28
C PHE A 48 9.52 27.30 3.01
N ASN A 49 10.46 28.03 3.62
CA ASN A 49 11.89 27.75 3.48
C ASN A 49 12.31 26.66 4.47
N ASP A 50 12.47 25.44 3.97
CA ASP A 50 12.94 24.27 4.71
C ASP A 50 14.42 23.96 4.47
N ALA A 51 15.20 24.91 3.94
CA ALA A 51 16.61 24.68 3.61
C ALA A 51 17.47 24.31 4.84
N SER A 52 17.13 24.85 6.02
CA SER A 52 17.80 24.54 7.28
C SER A 52 17.33 23.23 7.94
N TRP A 53 16.27 22.60 7.43
CA TRP A 53 15.73 21.37 8.01
C TRP A 53 16.66 20.18 7.73
N GLN A 54 16.63 19.21 8.66
CA GLN A 54 17.41 17.99 8.54
C GLN A 54 16.97 17.21 7.30
N SER A 55 17.92 16.72 6.51
CA SER A 55 17.61 15.80 5.41
C SER A 55 17.50 14.39 5.96
N VAL A 56 16.39 13.70 5.68
CA VAL A 56 16.12 12.34 6.16
C VAL A 56 15.61 11.45 5.03
N GLU A 57 15.67 10.15 5.24
CA GLU A 57 14.97 9.16 4.42
C GLU A 57 13.85 8.53 5.24
N VAL A 58 12.74 8.19 4.58
CA VAL A 58 11.62 7.47 5.18
C VAL A 58 11.74 5.98 4.80
N PRO A 59 11.58 5.03 5.74
CA PRO A 59 11.12 5.19 7.13
C PRO A 59 12.04 5.98 8.08
N HIS A 60 11.44 6.85 8.91
CA HIS A 60 12.14 7.69 9.89
C HIS A 60 11.42 7.68 11.24
N ASP A 61 12.12 7.29 12.29
CA ASP A 61 11.74 7.46 13.69
C ASP A 61 12.70 8.47 14.32
N TRP A 62 12.20 9.67 14.66
CA TRP A 62 13.05 10.71 15.23
C TRP A 62 13.34 10.49 16.72
N ALA A 63 12.47 9.74 17.42
CA ALA A 63 12.58 9.54 18.87
C ALA A 63 13.76 8.62 19.23
N ILE A 64 14.14 7.72 18.33
CA ILE A 64 15.21 6.74 18.55
C ILE A 64 16.60 7.37 18.76
N TYR A 65 16.79 8.62 18.29
CA TYR A 65 18.04 9.35 18.45
C TYR A 65 18.14 10.09 19.79
N GLY A 66 17.06 10.12 20.57
CA GLY A 66 17.04 10.75 21.89
C GLY A 66 17.77 9.94 22.95
N PRO A 67 18.23 10.57 24.05
CA PRO A 67 18.81 9.84 25.16
C PRO A 67 17.73 9.02 25.89
N PHE A 68 18.12 7.86 26.38
CA PHE A 68 17.33 7.15 27.38
C PHE A 68 17.35 7.96 28.68
N ASP A 69 16.18 8.36 29.16
CA ASP A 69 16.03 9.09 30.41
C ASP A 69 14.75 8.64 31.13
N ARG A 70 14.86 8.49 32.45
CA ARG A 70 13.75 8.10 33.32
C ARG A 70 12.60 9.13 33.28
N SER A 71 12.91 10.42 33.07
CA SER A 71 11.93 11.49 32.95
C SER A 71 11.06 11.40 31.69
N ASN A 72 11.53 10.71 30.64
CA ASN A 72 10.71 10.47 29.43
C ASN A 72 9.60 9.43 29.65
N ASP A 73 9.67 8.68 30.75
CA ASP A 73 8.80 7.54 31.04
C ASP A 73 8.19 7.63 32.45
N ILE A 74 8.23 8.81 33.08
CA ILE A 74 7.66 9.03 34.41
C ILE A 74 6.15 9.23 34.33
N HIS A 75 5.41 8.50 35.17
CA HIS A 75 3.97 8.67 35.31
C HIS A 75 3.60 8.74 36.78
N ARG A 76 2.69 9.64 37.14
CA ARG A 76 2.23 9.80 38.52
C ARG A 76 0.77 9.37 38.64
N MET A 77 0.56 8.10 39.00
CA MET A 77 -0.77 7.52 39.10
C MET A 77 -0.85 6.48 40.23
N ALA A 78 -2.06 6.14 40.65
CA ALA A 78 -2.31 5.03 41.57
C ALA A 78 -2.68 3.79 40.75
N ILE A 79 -1.91 2.71 40.86
CA ILE A 79 -2.26 1.42 40.25
C ILE A 79 -3.24 0.70 41.19
N VAL A 80 -4.54 0.83 40.90
CA VAL A 80 -5.62 0.26 41.72
C VAL A 80 -5.52 -1.26 41.81
N GLN A 81 -5.04 -1.90 40.74
CA GLN A 81 -4.82 -3.35 40.67
C GLN A 81 -3.77 -3.84 41.69
N ASP A 82 -2.85 -2.96 42.10
CA ASP A 82 -1.83 -3.24 43.12
C ASP A 82 -2.27 -2.77 44.53
N GLY A 83 -3.53 -2.35 44.69
CA GLY A 83 -4.06 -1.83 45.96
C GLY A 83 -3.58 -0.41 46.30
N GLN A 84 -3.02 0.33 45.34
CA GLN A 84 -2.55 1.70 45.60
C GLN A 84 -3.73 2.66 45.78
N THR A 85 -3.72 3.42 46.87
CA THR A 85 -4.74 4.43 47.20
C THR A 85 -4.28 5.87 46.97
N LYS A 86 -3.00 6.07 46.61
CA LYS A 86 -2.39 7.37 46.33
C LYS A 86 -1.52 7.28 45.09
N ALA A 87 -1.47 8.36 44.32
CA ALA A 87 -0.64 8.42 43.13
C ALA A 87 0.85 8.45 43.50
N THR A 88 1.61 7.52 42.93
CA THR A 88 3.06 7.40 43.09
C THR A 88 3.73 7.41 41.71
N GLU A 89 5.06 7.58 41.69
CA GLU A 89 5.82 7.56 40.45
C GLU A 89 6.02 6.13 39.95
N HIS A 90 5.69 5.91 38.68
CA HIS A 90 5.87 4.65 37.95
C HIS A 90 6.70 4.88 36.71
N TYR A 91 7.35 3.80 36.25
CA TYR A 91 8.28 3.75 35.13
C TYR A 91 8.14 2.41 34.41
N GLY A 92 8.78 2.26 33.25
CA GLY A 92 8.83 1.01 32.50
C GLY A 92 7.69 0.85 31.50
N ARG A 93 7.08 1.97 31.06
CA ARG A 93 5.98 1.96 30.11
C ARG A 93 6.49 2.02 28.68
N THR A 94 7.43 2.90 28.38
CA THR A 94 7.83 3.23 27.00
C THR A 94 9.31 3.05 26.74
N GLY A 95 10.05 2.55 27.72
CA GLY A 95 11.47 2.24 27.58
C GLY A 95 12.40 3.44 27.71
N GLY A 96 11.91 4.63 28.08
CA GLY A 96 12.73 5.78 28.45
C GLY A 96 13.18 6.70 27.30
N LEU A 97 12.75 6.46 26.06
CA LEU A 97 13.06 7.34 24.92
C LEU A 97 12.01 8.47 24.78
N PRO A 98 12.42 9.68 24.37
CA PRO A 98 11.54 10.84 24.28
C PRO A 98 10.71 10.78 23.00
N PHE A 99 9.54 10.14 23.04
CA PHE A 99 8.68 9.98 21.87
C PHE A 99 7.59 11.06 21.73
N THR A 100 7.41 11.95 22.71
CA THR A 100 6.35 12.96 22.74
C THR A 100 6.73 14.25 22.01
N GLY A 101 5.71 14.94 21.49
CA GLY A 101 5.85 16.21 20.79
C GLY A 101 5.60 16.11 19.29
N VAL A 102 5.95 17.19 18.60
CA VAL A 102 5.63 17.41 17.19
C VAL A 102 6.83 17.07 16.29
N GLY A 103 6.53 16.52 15.11
CA GLY A 103 7.47 16.36 14.02
C GLY A 103 6.84 16.78 12.70
N TRP A 104 7.51 17.65 11.95
CA TRP A 104 7.13 18.04 10.61
C TRP A 104 8.04 17.40 9.58
N TYR A 105 7.43 16.94 8.49
CA TYR A 105 8.09 16.37 7.33
C TYR A 105 7.66 17.12 6.08
N ARG A 106 8.60 17.44 5.19
CA ARG A 106 8.33 18.04 3.89
C ARG A 106 9.02 17.24 2.78
N ASN A 107 8.32 17.01 1.68
CA ASN A 107 8.85 16.34 0.50
C ASN A 107 8.39 17.05 -0.76
N ARG A 108 9.30 17.19 -1.71
CA ARG A 108 9.04 17.71 -3.05
C ARG A 108 8.97 16.54 -4.01
N PHE A 109 7.86 16.41 -4.72
CA PHE A 109 7.65 15.29 -5.62
C PHE A 109 7.01 15.73 -6.94
N SER A 110 7.42 15.05 -8.00
CA SER A 110 6.85 15.20 -9.34
C SER A 110 6.15 13.92 -9.74
N ILE A 111 5.15 14.04 -10.60
CA ILE A 111 4.41 12.91 -11.13
C ILE A 111 4.86 12.73 -12.59
N PRO A 112 5.59 11.65 -12.92
CA PRO A 112 6.02 11.40 -14.29
C PRO A 112 4.82 11.32 -15.23
N ASP A 113 4.93 11.95 -16.41
CA ASP A 113 3.94 11.91 -17.49
C ASP A 113 2.50 12.24 -17.05
N PHE A 114 2.36 13.12 -16.05
CA PHE A 114 1.06 13.47 -15.51
C PHE A 114 0.22 14.24 -16.52
N THR A 115 -0.95 13.69 -16.83
CA THR A 115 -2.04 14.38 -17.49
C THR A 115 -3.11 14.71 -16.46
N GLY A 116 -3.83 15.83 -16.63
CA GLY A 116 -4.91 16.24 -15.72
C GLY A 116 -6.10 15.27 -15.61
N ASP A 117 -6.07 14.17 -16.36
CA ASP A 117 -7.09 13.12 -16.39
C ASP A 117 -6.75 11.90 -15.51
N LYS A 118 -5.78 12.00 -14.60
CA LYS A 118 -5.44 10.93 -13.66
C LYS A 118 -6.06 11.13 -12.27
N ARG A 119 -6.07 10.07 -11.48
CA ARG A 119 -6.35 10.09 -10.03
C ARG A 119 -5.05 9.94 -9.27
N VAL A 120 -4.87 10.71 -8.20
CA VAL A 120 -3.66 10.71 -7.40
C VAL A 120 -4.01 10.53 -5.92
N LYS A 121 -3.42 9.51 -5.31
CA LYS A 121 -3.58 9.20 -3.89
C LYS A 121 -2.20 9.16 -3.23
N ILE A 122 -2.14 9.60 -1.99
CA ILE A 122 -0.97 9.42 -1.13
C ILE A 122 -1.33 8.38 -0.06
N GLN A 123 -0.54 7.32 0.06
CA GLN A 123 -0.71 6.25 1.03
C GLN A 123 0.44 6.28 2.04
N PHE A 124 0.09 6.14 3.32
CA PHE A 124 1.03 6.00 4.42
C PHE A 124 0.86 4.60 5.00
N ASP A 125 1.92 3.79 5.00
CA ASP A 125 1.89 2.44 5.60
C ASP A 125 1.81 2.50 7.14
N GLY A 126 2.14 3.66 7.71
CA GLY A 126 1.99 4.05 9.12
C GLY A 126 2.72 5.37 9.40
N ALA A 127 2.14 6.22 10.23
CA ALA A 127 2.70 7.53 10.60
C ALA A 127 2.39 7.81 12.07
N MET A 128 3.41 7.81 12.94
CA MET A 128 3.26 7.87 14.39
C MET A 128 3.39 9.31 14.89
N SER A 129 2.34 9.99 15.33
CA SER A 129 0.90 9.69 15.22
C SER A 129 0.14 11.00 14.96
N ASN A 130 -1.20 11.00 14.96
CA ASN A 130 -2.02 12.21 14.75
C ASN A 130 -1.61 13.01 13.49
N ALA A 131 -1.48 12.29 12.37
CA ALA A 131 -1.00 12.85 11.12
C ALA A 131 -1.98 13.87 10.54
N ARG A 132 -1.50 15.07 10.26
CA ARG A 132 -2.14 16.05 9.37
C ARG A 132 -1.32 16.17 8.11
N VAL A 133 -1.94 15.89 6.97
CA VAL A 133 -1.27 15.85 5.67
C VAL A 133 -1.72 17.06 4.86
N TYR A 134 -0.77 17.74 4.24
CA TYR A 134 -0.99 18.91 3.40
C TYR A 134 -0.35 18.68 2.03
N VAL A 135 -1.06 19.05 0.97
CA VAL A 135 -0.52 19.09 -0.39
C VAL A 135 -0.70 20.49 -0.93
N ASN A 136 0.40 21.08 -1.39
CA ASN A 136 0.44 22.45 -1.92
C ASN A 136 -0.26 23.48 -1.01
N GLY A 137 -0.01 23.40 0.31
CA GLY A 137 -0.58 24.32 1.30
C GLY A 137 -2.01 24.03 1.74
N LYS A 138 -2.68 23.04 1.18
CA LYS A 138 -4.06 22.66 1.54
C LYS A 138 -4.07 21.35 2.32
N GLU A 139 -4.85 21.29 3.40
CA GLU A 139 -5.01 20.06 4.18
C GLU A 139 -5.75 18.99 3.36
N ALA A 140 -5.11 17.84 3.17
CA ALA A 140 -5.67 16.67 2.51
C ALA A 140 -6.45 15.77 3.48
N GLY A 141 -6.06 15.77 4.76
CA GLY A 141 -6.77 15.00 5.78
C GLY A 141 -6.01 14.84 7.10
N TYR A 142 -6.73 14.31 8.08
CA TYR A 142 -6.26 14.01 9.43
C TYR A 142 -6.41 12.51 9.73
N TRP A 143 -5.39 11.90 10.34
CA TRP A 143 -5.39 10.48 10.71
C TRP A 143 -4.74 10.24 12.09
N PRO A 144 -5.53 9.88 13.12
CA PRO A 144 -5.03 9.75 14.49
C PRO A 144 -4.15 8.51 14.72
N ASN A 145 -4.57 7.34 14.21
CA ASN A 145 -3.96 6.06 14.56
C ASN A 145 -2.65 5.81 13.79
N GLY A 146 -1.51 5.82 14.49
CA GLY A 146 -0.21 5.64 13.86
C GLY A 146 0.13 4.23 13.36
N TYR A 147 -0.66 3.21 13.70
CA TYR A 147 -0.38 1.82 13.30
C TYR A 147 -1.07 1.39 12.00
N ASN A 148 -2.19 2.04 11.66
CA ASN A 148 -2.98 1.69 10.49
C ASN A 148 -2.36 2.30 9.23
N THR A 149 -2.38 1.53 8.14
CA THR A 149 -2.20 2.08 6.79
C THR A 149 -3.43 2.92 6.44
N PHE A 150 -3.20 4.08 5.83
CA PHE A 150 -4.26 4.95 5.33
C PHE A 150 -3.86 5.61 4.01
N TYR A 151 -4.84 6.09 3.26
CA TYR A 151 -4.59 6.87 2.05
C TYR A 151 -5.53 8.06 1.98
N LEU A 152 -5.09 9.11 1.27
CA LEU A 152 -5.86 10.32 1.00
C LEU A 152 -5.91 10.55 -0.51
N ASP A 153 -7.09 10.88 -1.04
CA ASP A 153 -7.21 11.34 -2.42
C ASP A 153 -6.74 12.80 -2.49
N ILE A 154 -5.67 13.03 -3.24
CA ILE A 154 -5.05 14.35 -3.40
C ILE A 154 -5.22 14.89 -4.81
N THR A 155 -6.05 14.26 -5.64
CA THR A 155 -6.26 14.61 -7.06
C THR A 155 -6.64 16.08 -7.22
N GLY A 156 -7.45 16.64 -6.33
CA GLY A 156 -7.84 18.06 -6.38
C GLY A 156 -6.82 19.04 -5.81
N LEU A 157 -5.70 18.56 -5.28
CA LEU A 157 -4.69 19.37 -4.57
C LEU A 157 -3.35 19.47 -5.32
N ILE A 158 -3.13 18.61 -6.32
CA ILE A 158 -1.94 18.60 -7.17
C ILE A 158 -1.94 19.74 -8.21
N ASN A 159 -0.74 20.10 -8.66
CA ASN A 159 -0.55 21.01 -9.78
C ASN A 159 -0.82 20.28 -11.10
N ASN A 160 -1.85 20.73 -11.85
CA ASN A 160 -2.28 20.10 -13.10
C ASN A 160 -1.40 20.40 -14.32
N ASP A 161 -0.46 21.31 -14.19
CA ASP A 161 0.48 21.73 -15.25
C ASP A 161 1.80 20.95 -15.23
N GLY A 162 1.86 19.85 -14.46
CA GLY A 162 3.05 19.01 -14.33
C GLY A 162 4.16 19.60 -13.47
N LYS A 163 3.94 20.75 -12.83
CA LYS A 163 4.90 21.31 -11.87
C LYS A 163 5.05 20.42 -10.64
N GLU A 164 6.21 20.54 -10.01
CA GLU A 164 6.51 19.90 -8.72
C GLU A 164 5.44 20.22 -7.67
N ASN A 165 5.12 19.25 -6.83
CA ASN A 165 4.19 19.36 -5.73
C ASN A 165 4.94 19.33 -4.39
N VAL A 166 4.37 20.00 -3.39
CA VAL A 166 4.90 19.98 -2.02
C VAL A 166 3.96 19.19 -1.13
N LEU A 167 4.47 18.09 -0.56
CA LEU A 167 3.84 17.34 0.52
C LEU A 167 4.41 17.82 1.85
N ALA A 168 3.54 18.19 2.79
CA ALA A 168 3.92 18.44 4.18
C ALA A 168 3.09 17.56 5.12
N VAL A 169 3.72 16.99 6.15
CA VAL A 169 3.08 16.11 7.12
C VAL A 169 3.47 16.55 8.52
N ARG A 170 2.48 16.94 9.32
CA ARG A 170 2.65 17.19 10.75
C ARG A 170 2.21 15.95 11.52
N LEU A 171 3.05 15.48 12.41
CA LEU A 171 2.77 14.39 13.35
C LEU A 171 2.89 14.92 14.77
N GLU A 172 2.07 14.40 15.68
CA GLU A 172 2.11 14.78 17.08
C GLU A 172 1.85 13.56 17.96
N ASN A 173 2.76 13.35 18.89
CA ASN A 173 2.66 12.34 19.92
C ASN A 173 2.33 13.03 21.25
N PHE A 174 1.16 12.73 21.82
CA PHE A 174 0.75 13.27 23.11
C PHE A 174 1.38 12.51 24.27
N GLU A 175 1.43 13.15 25.44
CA GLU A 175 1.74 12.45 26.68
C GLU A 175 0.74 11.33 26.92
N GLU A 176 1.18 10.30 27.64
CA GLU A 176 0.33 9.19 28.07
C GLU A 176 -0.30 8.32 26.96
N GLN A 177 -0.06 8.58 25.67
CA GLN A 177 -0.75 7.90 24.57
C GLN A 177 -0.37 6.43 24.29
N SER A 178 0.71 5.89 24.87
CA SER A 178 1.19 4.53 24.59
C SER A 178 1.70 3.82 25.83
N ARG A 179 1.49 2.49 25.90
CA ARG A 179 2.01 1.63 26.98
C ARG A 179 3.29 0.86 26.63
N TRP A 180 3.89 1.19 25.49
CA TRP A 180 5.15 0.65 24.96
C TRP A 180 5.82 1.73 24.11
N TYR A 181 7.10 1.58 23.76
CA TYR A 181 7.78 2.51 22.84
C TYR A 181 7.04 2.56 21.49
N PRO A 182 6.38 3.68 21.13
CA PRO A 182 5.63 3.74 19.88
C PRO A 182 6.49 4.20 18.70
N GLY A 183 7.69 4.76 18.97
CA GLY A 183 8.42 5.58 18.03
C GLY A 183 7.73 6.92 17.75
N ALA A 184 8.30 7.73 16.88
CA ALA A 184 7.71 8.99 16.45
C ALA A 184 8.18 9.39 15.05
N GLY A 185 7.24 9.63 14.13
CA GLY A 185 7.55 10.01 12.75
C GLY A 185 6.90 9.16 11.68
N LEU A 186 7.38 9.36 10.44
CA LEU A 186 7.02 8.54 9.28
C LEU A 186 7.79 7.21 9.34
N TYR A 187 7.49 6.38 10.33
CA TYR A 187 8.23 5.15 10.64
C TYR A 187 7.94 3.97 9.69
N ARG A 188 7.10 4.17 8.66
CA ARG A 188 6.88 3.24 7.55
C ARG A 188 6.84 4.00 6.22
N ASN A 189 6.76 3.27 5.11
CA ASN A 189 6.81 3.85 3.78
C ASN A 189 5.65 4.81 3.49
N VAL A 190 5.92 5.77 2.60
CA VAL A 190 4.93 6.65 1.99
C VAL A 190 4.93 6.39 0.49
N HIS A 191 3.76 6.17 -0.10
CA HIS A 191 3.59 5.85 -1.51
C HIS A 191 2.70 6.87 -2.20
N LEU A 192 3.13 7.34 -3.36
CA LEU A 192 2.29 8.04 -4.32
C LEU A 192 1.69 7.00 -5.28
N ILE A 193 0.37 6.98 -5.41
CA ILE A 193 -0.36 6.06 -6.28
C ILE A 193 -1.13 6.88 -7.30
N VAL A 194 -0.82 6.68 -8.58
CA VAL A 194 -1.43 7.36 -9.71
C VAL A 194 -2.13 6.32 -10.57
N THR A 195 -3.38 6.56 -10.92
CA THR A 195 -4.19 5.67 -11.75
C THR A 195 -4.98 6.47 -12.78
N ASP A 196 -5.53 5.81 -13.79
CA ASP A 196 -6.59 6.39 -14.62
C ASP A 196 -7.88 6.64 -13.81
N LYS A 197 -8.82 7.40 -14.38
CA LYS A 197 -10.14 7.64 -13.76
C LYS A 197 -10.89 6.32 -13.56
N THR A 198 -10.94 5.49 -14.59
CA THR A 198 -11.41 4.11 -14.50
C THR A 198 -10.28 3.24 -13.96
N HIS A 199 -10.42 2.69 -12.74
CA HIS A 199 -9.34 1.95 -12.08
C HIS A 199 -9.86 0.97 -11.01
N ILE A 200 -9.00 0.05 -10.58
CA ILE A 200 -9.18 -0.83 -9.42
C ILE A 200 -8.81 -0.02 -8.15
N PRO A 201 -9.71 0.18 -7.18
CA PRO A 201 -9.40 0.94 -5.97
C PRO A 201 -8.24 0.34 -5.16
N ILE A 202 -7.62 1.14 -4.28
CA ILE A 202 -6.72 0.60 -3.24
C ILE A 202 -7.50 -0.43 -2.42
N TRP A 203 -6.92 -1.61 -2.25
CA TRP A 203 -7.59 -2.78 -1.65
C TRP A 203 -8.85 -3.22 -2.42
N GLY A 204 -8.87 -3.00 -3.73
CA GLY A 204 -9.98 -3.34 -4.62
C GLY A 204 -10.14 -4.84 -4.86
N THR A 205 -9.10 -5.65 -4.62
CA THR A 205 -9.11 -7.10 -4.86
C THR A 205 -9.28 -7.91 -3.58
N TYR A 206 -9.98 -9.04 -3.66
CA TYR A 206 -10.06 -10.03 -2.59
C TYR A 206 -9.92 -11.45 -3.18
N VAL A 207 -8.85 -12.15 -2.78
CA VAL A 207 -8.52 -13.49 -3.28
C VAL A 207 -8.80 -14.53 -2.20
N THR A 208 -9.53 -15.58 -2.56
CA THR A 208 -9.81 -16.73 -1.68
C THR A 208 -9.57 -18.05 -2.41
N THR A 209 -9.38 -19.12 -1.65
CA THR A 209 -9.18 -20.48 -2.18
C THR A 209 -10.25 -21.42 -1.62
N PRO A 210 -11.52 -21.29 -2.04
CA PRO A 210 -12.64 -22.02 -1.46
C PRO A 210 -12.58 -23.55 -1.67
N VAL A 211 -11.79 -24.03 -2.61
CA VAL A 211 -11.54 -25.46 -2.84
C VAL A 211 -10.04 -25.65 -2.96
N VAL A 212 -9.49 -26.56 -2.16
CA VAL A 212 -8.06 -26.90 -2.15
C VAL A 212 -7.97 -28.40 -1.97
N GLU A 213 -7.85 -29.10 -3.09
CA GLU A 213 -7.64 -30.54 -3.16
C GLU A 213 -6.20 -30.83 -3.60
N LYS A 214 -5.81 -32.10 -3.57
CA LYS A 214 -4.45 -32.54 -3.95
C LYS A 214 -4.07 -32.12 -5.37
N ASP A 215 -4.98 -32.32 -6.33
CA ASP A 215 -4.67 -32.16 -7.76
C ASP A 215 -5.24 -30.86 -8.33
N VAL A 216 -6.07 -30.13 -7.57
CA VAL A 216 -6.70 -28.89 -8.04
C VAL A 216 -7.05 -27.96 -6.88
N ALA A 217 -6.86 -26.66 -7.08
CA ALA A 217 -7.43 -25.62 -6.25
C ALA A 217 -8.31 -24.68 -7.09
N ARG A 218 -9.45 -24.24 -6.53
CA ARG A 218 -10.23 -23.15 -7.08
C ARG A 218 -9.83 -21.87 -6.38
N VAL A 219 -9.30 -20.92 -7.14
CA VAL A 219 -8.98 -19.57 -6.68
C VAL A 219 -10.12 -18.65 -7.13
N ASN A 220 -10.80 -18.02 -6.17
CA ASN A 220 -11.77 -16.99 -6.45
C ASN A 220 -11.14 -15.61 -6.27
N VAL A 221 -11.18 -14.79 -7.32
CA VAL A 221 -10.68 -13.41 -7.33
C VAL A 221 -11.87 -12.48 -7.52
N ARG A 222 -12.17 -11.68 -6.50
CA ARG A 222 -13.12 -10.57 -6.61
C ARG A 222 -12.37 -9.26 -6.81
N THR A 223 -12.81 -8.45 -7.76
CA THR A 223 -12.15 -7.19 -8.12
C THR A 223 -13.18 -6.08 -8.28
N ARG A 224 -13.18 -5.14 -7.33
CA ARG A 224 -13.98 -3.90 -7.40
C ARG A 224 -13.38 -2.93 -8.40
N VAL A 225 -14.23 -2.18 -9.08
CA VAL A 225 -13.83 -1.16 -10.03
C VAL A 225 -14.49 0.18 -9.72
N HIS A 226 -13.70 1.25 -9.76
CA HIS A 226 -14.21 2.60 -9.88
C HIS A 226 -14.30 2.93 -11.37
N ALA A 227 -15.52 2.95 -11.91
CA ALA A 227 -15.77 3.33 -13.30
C ALA A 227 -15.95 4.85 -13.42
N SER A 228 -15.36 5.46 -14.44
CA SER A 228 -15.51 6.90 -14.70
C SER A 228 -16.67 7.26 -15.64
N GLY A 229 -17.27 6.27 -16.31
CA GLY A 229 -18.41 6.42 -17.22
C GLY A 229 -19.05 5.08 -17.58
N GLU A 230 -19.84 5.07 -18.67
CA GLU A 230 -20.56 3.88 -19.17
C GLU A 230 -19.74 3.03 -20.15
N GLY A 231 -18.41 3.12 -20.10
CA GLY A 231 -17.52 2.36 -20.98
C GLY A 231 -17.68 0.84 -20.83
N ASN A 232 -17.36 0.10 -21.88
CA ASN A 232 -17.35 -1.37 -21.81
C ASN A 232 -16.11 -1.82 -21.03
N LEU A 233 -16.32 -2.37 -19.83
CA LEU A 233 -15.24 -2.78 -18.93
C LEU A 233 -14.99 -4.28 -19.04
N LYS A 234 -13.71 -4.64 -19.21
CA LYS A 234 -13.26 -6.03 -19.29
C LYS A 234 -12.12 -6.27 -18.33
N LEU A 235 -12.15 -7.38 -17.59
CA LEU A 235 -11.08 -7.77 -16.69
C LEU A 235 -10.43 -9.07 -17.19
N VAL A 236 -9.11 -9.03 -17.32
CA VAL A 236 -8.29 -10.23 -17.53
C VAL A 236 -7.46 -10.45 -16.28
N THR A 237 -7.62 -11.62 -15.64
CA THR A 237 -6.78 -12.00 -14.50
C THR A 237 -5.94 -13.21 -14.84
N GLU A 238 -4.64 -13.12 -14.57
CA GLU A 238 -3.69 -14.22 -14.65
C GLU A 238 -3.23 -14.61 -13.24
N ILE A 239 -3.21 -15.90 -12.94
CA ILE A 239 -2.48 -16.42 -11.79
C ILE A 239 -1.09 -16.81 -12.24
N ARG A 240 -0.08 -16.24 -11.58
CA ARG A 240 1.33 -16.52 -11.82
C ARG A 240 1.95 -17.29 -10.67
N ASP A 241 2.80 -18.25 -10.99
CA ASP A 241 3.61 -18.97 -10.01
C ASP A 241 4.81 -18.14 -9.51
N LYS A 242 5.63 -18.70 -8.62
CA LYS A 242 6.84 -18.05 -8.09
C LYS A 242 7.91 -17.71 -9.13
N SER A 243 7.84 -18.34 -10.30
CA SER A 243 8.72 -18.11 -11.46
C SER A 243 8.09 -17.11 -12.44
N PHE A 244 6.95 -16.52 -12.09
CA PHE A 244 6.14 -15.63 -12.90
C PHE A 244 5.53 -16.24 -14.17
N ASN A 245 5.44 -17.57 -14.25
CA ASN A 245 4.71 -18.24 -15.33
C ASN A 245 3.20 -18.12 -15.08
N THR A 246 2.44 -17.76 -16.11
CA THR A 246 0.97 -17.83 -16.06
C THR A 246 0.51 -19.27 -16.06
N ILE A 247 -0.18 -19.70 -15.00
CA ILE A 247 -0.66 -21.08 -14.82
C ILE A 247 -2.18 -21.19 -14.88
N ALA A 248 -2.89 -20.08 -14.77
CA ALA A 248 -4.34 -20.00 -14.99
C ALA A 248 -4.71 -18.59 -15.43
N SER A 249 -5.78 -18.45 -16.22
CA SER A 249 -6.29 -17.15 -16.66
C SER A 249 -7.81 -17.16 -16.76
N ALA A 250 -8.44 -16.01 -16.52
CA ALA A 250 -9.85 -15.78 -16.78
C ALA A 250 -10.07 -14.39 -17.39
N GLU A 251 -11.06 -14.30 -18.27
CA GLU A 251 -11.54 -13.05 -18.85
C GLU A 251 -13.06 -12.96 -18.68
N ASN A 252 -13.55 -11.80 -18.24
CA ASN A 252 -14.98 -11.48 -18.30
C ASN A 252 -15.21 -9.98 -18.49
N THR A 253 -16.38 -9.66 -19.05
CA THR A 253 -16.88 -8.30 -19.22
C THR A 253 -17.82 -7.96 -18.08
N LEU A 254 -17.74 -6.73 -17.57
CA LEU A 254 -18.63 -6.25 -16.53
C LEU A 254 -20.00 -5.92 -17.11
N SER A 255 -21.03 -6.50 -16.55
CA SER A 255 -22.42 -6.12 -16.82
C SER A 255 -22.94 -5.16 -15.74
N LYS A 256 -24.05 -4.48 -16.02
CA LYS A 256 -24.74 -3.66 -14.99
C LYS A 256 -25.19 -4.50 -13.79
N ALA A 257 -25.47 -5.80 -13.98
CA ALA A 257 -25.89 -6.70 -12.91
C ALA A 257 -24.77 -7.00 -11.91
N ASP A 258 -23.51 -6.79 -12.28
CA ASP A 258 -22.34 -7.06 -11.44
C ASP A 258 -22.05 -5.93 -10.43
N MET A 259 -22.80 -4.83 -10.48
CA MET A 259 -22.73 -3.70 -9.53
C MET A 259 -21.30 -3.17 -9.27
N GLY A 260 -20.44 -3.16 -10.29
CA GLY A 260 -19.08 -2.62 -10.17
C GLY A 260 -18.03 -3.61 -9.65
N GLU A 261 -18.32 -4.90 -9.53
CA GLU A 261 -17.39 -5.92 -9.05
C GLU A 261 -17.32 -7.13 -9.99
N PHE A 262 -16.11 -7.50 -10.42
CA PHE A 262 -15.87 -8.76 -11.11
C PHE A 262 -15.70 -9.89 -10.09
N SER A 263 -16.19 -11.09 -10.42
CA SER A 263 -15.90 -12.33 -9.68
C SER A 263 -15.46 -13.41 -10.65
N GLN A 264 -14.19 -13.82 -10.55
CA GLN A 264 -13.58 -14.83 -11.43
C GLN A 264 -13.19 -16.06 -10.61
N ASN A 265 -13.48 -17.24 -11.13
CA ASN A 265 -13.06 -18.51 -10.55
C ASN A 265 -12.03 -19.17 -11.48
N LEU A 266 -10.80 -19.30 -11.02
CA LEU A 266 -9.69 -19.88 -11.76
C LEU A 266 -9.31 -21.22 -11.14
N ALA A 267 -9.12 -22.25 -11.98
CA ALA A 267 -8.60 -23.53 -11.54
C ALA A 267 -7.08 -23.51 -11.62
N VAL A 268 -6.41 -23.90 -10.54
CA VAL A 268 -4.97 -24.12 -10.49
C VAL A 268 -4.74 -25.62 -10.32
N GLU A 269 -4.20 -26.25 -11.36
CA GLU A 269 -3.85 -27.67 -11.34
C GLU A 269 -2.57 -27.92 -10.55
N ASN A 270 -2.51 -29.05 -9.84
CA ASN A 270 -1.36 -29.48 -9.03
C ASN A 270 -0.80 -28.36 -8.13
N PRO A 271 -1.65 -27.71 -7.30
CA PRO A 271 -1.28 -26.51 -6.58
C PRO A 271 -0.14 -26.78 -5.59
N GLN A 272 0.87 -25.92 -5.63
CA GLN A 272 1.92 -25.87 -4.60
C GLN A 272 1.37 -25.13 -3.39
N LEU A 273 0.95 -25.88 -2.38
CA LEU A 273 0.33 -25.32 -1.19
C LEU A 273 1.28 -24.39 -0.43
N TRP A 274 0.73 -23.32 0.11
CA TRP A 274 1.40 -22.49 1.10
C TRP A 274 1.41 -23.21 2.44
N GLY A 275 2.57 -23.29 3.08
CA GLY A 275 2.73 -23.83 4.43
C GLY A 275 3.95 -23.26 5.14
N ILE A 276 4.12 -23.62 6.43
CA ILE A 276 5.19 -23.07 7.29
C ILE A 276 6.59 -23.40 6.74
N LYS A 277 6.79 -24.63 6.27
CA LYS A 277 8.08 -25.10 5.70
C LYS A 277 8.24 -24.75 4.22
N GLN A 278 7.13 -24.60 3.51
CA GLN A 278 7.08 -24.33 2.07
C GLN A 278 6.10 -23.18 1.81
N PRO A 279 6.54 -21.92 1.99
CA PRO A 279 5.67 -20.75 1.85
C PRO A 279 5.48 -20.39 0.38
N ASN A 280 4.97 -21.33 -0.43
CA ASN A 280 4.72 -21.12 -1.85
C ASN A 280 3.71 -19.98 -2.05
N LEU A 281 4.10 -18.99 -2.85
CA LEU A 281 3.27 -17.83 -3.17
C LEU A 281 2.95 -17.80 -4.66
N TYR A 282 1.74 -17.33 -4.93
CA TYR A 282 1.21 -17.02 -6.24
C TYR A 282 0.92 -15.53 -6.31
N THR A 283 0.75 -15.05 -7.54
CA THR A 283 0.40 -13.66 -7.81
C THR A 283 -0.80 -13.61 -8.75
N ALA A 284 -1.88 -12.96 -8.34
CA ALA A 284 -2.98 -12.62 -9.23
C ALA A 284 -2.69 -11.25 -9.89
N VAL A 285 -2.51 -11.22 -11.21
CA VAL A 285 -2.32 -10.00 -12.00
C VAL A 285 -3.63 -9.69 -12.71
N SER A 286 -4.33 -8.67 -12.26
CA SER A 286 -5.62 -8.23 -12.79
C SER A 286 -5.45 -7.00 -13.67
N ARG A 287 -5.70 -7.16 -14.97
CA ARG A 287 -5.65 -6.10 -15.99
C ARG A 287 -7.05 -5.65 -16.35
N LEU A 288 -7.34 -4.38 -16.08
CA LEU A 288 -8.61 -3.74 -16.37
C LEU A 288 -8.52 -3.00 -17.70
N TYR A 289 -9.47 -3.29 -18.59
CA TYR A 289 -9.60 -2.65 -19.89
C TYR A 289 -10.91 -1.87 -19.95
N GLU A 290 -10.88 -0.69 -20.57
CA GLU A 290 -12.06 0.10 -20.94
C GLU A 290 -12.02 0.28 -22.46
N ASN A 291 -13.06 -0.18 -23.16
CA ASN A 291 -13.14 -0.12 -24.63
C ASN A 291 -11.90 -0.70 -25.33
N ASN A 292 -11.38 -1.83 -24.83
CA ASN A 292 -10.17 -2.53 -25.27
C ASN A 292 -8.83 -1.81 -25.01
N GLN A 293 -8.83 -0.66 -24.35
CA GLN A 293 -7.60 -0.01 -23.88
C GLN A 293 -7.31 -0.43 -22.44
N LEU A 294 -6.07 -0.83 -22.14
CA LEU A 294 -5.63 -1.08 -20.77
C LEU A 294 -5.68 0.25 -19.99
N VAL A 295 -6.38 0.26 -18.85
CA VAL A 295 -6.54 1.44 -17.99
C VAL A 295 -6.02 1.22 -16.56
N ASP A 296 -5.80 -0.03 -16.15
CA ASP A 296 -5.19 -0.33 -14.86
C ASP A 296 -4.60 -1.75 -14.84
N GLU A 297 -3.54 -1.93 -14.04
CA GLU A 297 -3.02 -3.24 -13.66
C GLU A 297 -2.85 -3.28 -12.14
N TYR A 298 -3.44 -4.28 -11.50
CA TYR A 298 -3.38 -4.48 -10.05
C TYR A 298 -2.87 -5.88 -9.73
N THR A 299 -1.89 -5.94 -8.83
CA THR A 299 -1.21 -7.19 -8.47
C THR A 299 -1.50 -7.56 -7.01
N THR A 300 -1.92 -8.80 -6.78
CA THR A 300 -2.27 -9.31 -5.44
C THR A 300 -1.53 -10.61 -5.14
N PRO A 301 -0.57 -10.62 -4.20
CA PRO A 301 0.08 -11.85 -3.76
C PRO A 301 -0.87 -12.68 -2.89
N PHE A 302 -0.84 -14.01 -3.04
CA PHE A 302 -1.63 -14.92 -2.22
C PHE A 302 -0.97 -16.29 -2.08
N GLY A 303 -1.41 -17.07 -1.08
CA GLY A 303 -1.00 -18.46 -0.89
C GLY A 303 -2.23 -19.37 -0.87
N ILE A 304 -2.13 -20.55 -1.50
CA ILE A 304 -3.19 -21.55 -1.52
C ILE A 304 -3.04 -22.45 -0.29
N ARG A 305 -4.00 -22.40 0.64
CA ARG A 305 -4.02 -23.26 1.84
C ARG A 305 -5.42 -23.46 2.38
N THR A 306 -5.63 -24.52 3.15
CA THR A 306 -6.79 -24.67 4.02
C THR A 306 -6.41 -24.38 5.46
N LEU A 307 -7.32 -23.70 6.18
CA LEU A 307 -7.21 -23.47 7.61
C LEU A 307 -8.49 -24.00 8.25
N GLU A 308 -8.36 -24.75 9.34
CA GLU A 308 -9.51 -25.30 10.06
C GLU A 308 -9.26 -25.23 11.57
N ILE A 309 -10.28 -24.81 12.33
CA ILE A 309 -10.27 -24.85 13.79
C ILE A 309 -11.34 -25.85 14.22
N LYS A 310 -10.92 -26.97 14.80
CA LYS A 310 -11.82 -28.00 15.33
C LYS A 310 -11.99 -27.81 16.84
N PRO A 311 -13.23 -27.56 17.33
CA PRO A 311 -13.49 -27.48 18.76
C PRO A 311 -12.96 -28.70 19.50
N ASN A 312 -12.34 -28.48 20.66
CA ASN A 312 -11.75 -29.52 21.52
C ASN A 312 -10.58 -30.32 20.91
N ASP A 313 -10.11 -29.97 19.71
CA ASP A 313 -9.03 -30.69 19.03
C ASP A 313 -7.85 -29.78 18.70
N GLY A 314 -8.07 -28.72 17.91
CA GLY A 314 -7.02 -27.72 17.64
C GLY A 314 -7.11 -27.06 16.27
N PHE A 315 -5.99 -26.47 15.86
CA PHE A 315 -5.83 -25.79 14.57
C PHE A 315 -5.17 -26.72 13.55
N TYR A 316 -5.66 -26.68 12.32
CA TYR A 316 -5.16 -27.45 11.19
C TYR A 316 -4.78 -26.53 10.04
N LEU A 317 -3.63 -26.80 9.43
CA LEU A 317 -3.15 -26.18 8.20
C LEU A 317 -2.96 -27.27 7.15
N ASN A 318 -3.64 -27.17 6.01
CA ASN A 318 -3.58 -28.17 4.95
C ASN A 318 -3.91 -29.60 5.43
N GLY A 319 -4.85 -29.72 6.37
CA GLY A 319 -5.24 -31.00 6.98
C GLY A 319 -4.29 -31.53 8.05
N GLU A 320 -3.16 -30.87 8.31
CA GLU A 320 -2.23 -31.25 9.38
C GLU A 320 -2.45 -30.44 10.65
N LYS A 321 -2.54 -31.11 11.80
CA LYS A 321 -2.70 -30.46 13.11
C LYS A 321 -1.41 -29.75 13.51
N ILE A 322 -1.51 -28.46 13.84
CA ILE A 322 -0.38 -27.65 14.30
C ILE A 322 -0.67 -26.97 15.65
N LYS A 323 0.40 -26.67 16.40
CA LYS A 323 0.35 -25.85 17.62
C LYS A 323 0.99 -24.50 17.33
N PHE A 324 0.42 -23.44 17.87
CA PHE A 324 1.05 -22.12 17.84
C PHE A 324 2.23 -22.08 18.82
N GLN A 325 3.42 -21.82 18.30
CA GLN A 325 4.66 -21.61 19.06
C GLN A 325 5.11 -20.17 18.80
N GLY A 326 4.32 -19.23 19.33
CA GLY A 326 4.44 -17.78 19.07
C GLY A 326 5.30 -17.05 20.07
#